data_AF-A0A1J4UCV2-F1
#
_entry.id   AF-A0A1J4UCV2-F1
#
_cell.length_a   1.000
_cell.length_b   1.000
_cell.length_c   1.000
_cell.angle_alpha   90.00
_cell.angle_beta   90.00
_cell.angle_gamma   90.00
#
_symmetry.space_group_name_H-M   'P 1'
#
loop_
_entity.id
_entity.type
_entity.pdbx_description
1 polymer ?
#
loop_
_entity_poly.entity_id
_entity_poly.type
_entity_poly.pdbx_seq_one_letter_code
_entity_poly.pdbx_strand_id
1 'polypeptide(L)'
;MASEYAVYIIFAIAFLYSILSTFITRKFGNYNRIKEIQKTFNEISKEMSDASKANDKLRTDVAMKRQQDAMPQLWESMFLQFKPLIIILPLLFILPPLLRDNFPGFTIELPFQIPVFIQNFEHFPNWRSLFGPVGWFWISVIICALFISLGMKVWEERQKEKKG
;
A
#
# COMPACT_ATOMS: atom_id res chain seq x y z
N MET A 1 -28.39 -15.52 12.06
CA MET A 1 -27.47 -15.74 13.20
C MET A 1 -26.02 -15.98 12.78
N ALA A 2 -25.70 -16.89 11.84
CA ALA A 2 -24.30 -17.10 11.39
C ALA A 2 -23.66 -15.90 10.66
N SER A 3 -24.49 -15.06 10.01
CA SER A 3 -24.04 -13.87 9.26
C SER A 3 -23.46 -12.76 10.14
N GLU A 4 -24.01 -12.54 11.33
CA GLU A 4 -23.57 -11.47 12.23
C GLU A 4 -22.17 -11.74 12.78
N TYR A 5 -21.90 -12.98 13.21
CA TYR A 5 -20.56 -13.37 13.66
C TYR A 5 -19.54 -13.36 12.52
N ALA A 6 -19.95 -13.66 11.28
CA ALA A 6 -19.07 -13.62 10.12
C ALA A 6 -18.49 -12.21 9.88
N VAL A 7 -19.27 -11.14 10.11
CA VAL A 7 -18.77 -9.75 10.02
C VAL A 7 -17.57 -9.55 10.94
N TYR A 8 -17.70 -9.92 12.21
CA TYR A 8 -16.67 -9.74 13.23
C TYR A 8 -15.47 -10.68 13.02
N ILE A 9 -15.70 -11.92 12.59
CA ILE A 9 -14.62 -12.89 12.32
C ILE A 9 -13.79 -12.42 11.12
N ILE A 10 -14.43 -12.05 10.01
CA ILE A 10 -13.73 -11.54 8.82
C ILE A 10 -12.96 -10.26 9.17
N PHE A 11 -13.57 -9.37 9.97
CA PHE A 11 -12.91 -8.17 10.45
C PHE A 11 -11.70 -8.49 11.33
N ALA A 12 -11.79 -9.44 12.26
CA ALA A 12 -10.68 -9.86 13.10
C ALA A 12 -9.52 -10.46 12.27
N ILE A 13 -9.83 -11.27 11.26
CA ILE A 13 -8.83 -11.80 10.31
C ILE A 13 -8.17 -10.66 9.54
N ALA A 14 -8.95 -9.69 9.05
CA ALA A 14 -8.44 -8.51 8.37
C ALA A 14 -7.54 -7.66 9.27
N PHE A 15 -7.92 -7.48 10.53
CA PHE A 15 -7.12 -6.75 11.52
C PHE A 15 -5.77 -7.43 11.78
N LEU A 16 -5.77 -8.76 12.02
CA LEU A 16 -4.55 -9.55 12.18
C LEU A 16 -3.67 -9.49 10.92
N TYR A 17 -4.27 -9.60 9.73
CA TYR A 17 -3.57 -9.43 8.46
C TYR A 17 -2.94 -8.05 8.33
N SER A 18 -3.65 -6.97 8.69
CA SER A 18 -3.13 -5.61 8.62
C SER A 18 -1.98 -5.37 9.59
N ILE A 19 -2.02 -5.96 10.80
CA ILE A 19 -0.90 -5.91 11.75
C ILE A 19 0.31 -6.65 11.18
N LEU A 20 0.13 -7.89 10.72
CA LEU A 20 1.21 -8.72 10.18
C LEU A 20 1.85 -8.08 8.95
N SER A 21 1.05 -7.63 7.99
CA SER A 21 1.52 -6.98 6.77
C SER A 21 2.27 -5.68 7.08
N THR A 22 1.79 -4.88 8.02
CA THR A 22 2.48 -3.66 8.48
C THR A 22 3.81 -4.01 9.13
N PHE A 23 3.84 -5.02 10.01
CA PHE A 23 5.05 -5.45 10.70
C PHE A 23 6.11 -5.97 9.71
N ILE A 24 5.70 -6.81 8.76
CA ILE A 24 6.58 -7.33 7.70
C ILE A 24 7.13 -6.18 6.86
N THR A 25 6.27 -5.27 6.42
CA THR A 25 6.68 -4.12 5.60
C THR A 25 7.70 -3.25 6.32
N ARG A 26 7.50 -2.99 7.62
CA ARG A 26 8.45 -2.19 8.41
C ARG A 26 9.77 -2.91 8.66
N LYS A 27 9.71 -4.21 8.98
CA LYS A 27 10.91 -5.01 9.28
C LYS A 27 11.78 -5.26 8.05
N PHE A 28 11.17 -5.47 6.89
CA PHE A 28 11.88 -5.87 5.65
C PHE A 28 12.01 -4.76 4.61
N GLY A 29 11.23 -3.69 4.70
CA GLY A 29 11.17 -2.64 3.67
C GLY A 29 12.32 -1.62 3.68
N ASN A 30 13.29 -1.71 4.60
CA ASN A 30 14.44 -0.79 4.73
C ASN A 30 14.11 0.69 4.41
N TYR A 31 13.19 1.25 5.18
CA TYR A 31 12.58 2.56 4.92
C TYR A 31 13.60 3.70 4.74
N ASN A 32 14.71 3.66 5.50
CA ASN A 32 15.76 4.68 5.40
C ASN A 32 16.41 4.70 4.02
N ARG A 33 16.73 3.52 3.46
CA ARG A 33 17.36 3.40 2.14
C ARG A 33 16.42 3.87 1.03
N ILE A 34 15.14 3.51 1.11
CA ILE A 34 14.13 4.00 0.16
C ILE A 34 14.04 5.53 0.20
N LYS A 35 14.05 6.12 1.41
CA LYS A 35 13.97 7.57 1.59
C LYS A 35 15.20 8.30 1.02
N GLU A 36 16.39 7.76 1.18
CA GLU A 36 17.62 8.29 0.56
C GLU A 36 17.50 8.29 -0.97
N ILE A 37 17.08 7.16 -1.55
CA ILE A 37 16.93 7.03 -3.01
C ILE A 37 15.89 8.02 -3.54
N GLN A 38 14.74 8.15 -2.87
CA GLN A 38 13.72 9.14 -3.22
C GLN A 38 14.25 10.57 -3.14
N LYS A 39 15.08 10.89 -2.13
CA LYS A 39 15.70 12.22 -2.01
C LYS A 39 16.63 12.50 -3.20
N THR A 40 17.50 11.57 -3.55
CA THR A 40 18.40 11.69 -4.72
C THR A 40 17.59 11.92 -6.01
N PHE A 41 16.52 11.14 -6.23
CA PHE A 41 15.67 11.30 -7.42
C PHE A 41 14.91 12.62 -7.45
N ASN A 42 14.46 13.12 -6.30
CA ASN A 42 13.81 14.43 -6.20
C ASN A 42 14.80 15.56 -6.50
N GLU A 43 16.04 15.46 -6.04
CA GLU A 43 17.12 16.41 -6.34
C GLU A 43 17.44 16.44 -7.84
N ILE A 44 17.62 15.26 -8.47
CA ILE A 44 17.86 15.15 -9.92
C ILE A 44 16.67 15.69 -10.72
N SER A 45 15.45 15.37 -10.31
CA SER A 45 14.24 15.85 -11.00
C SER A 45 14.09 17.37 -10.92
N LYS A 46 14.51 17.97 -9.79
CA LYS A 46 14.54 19.42 -9.62
C LYS A 46 15.61 20.05 -10.50
N GLU A 47 16.83 19.50 -10.52
CA GLU A 47 17.93 19.97 -11.38
C GLU A 47 17.52 19.93 -12.87
N MET A 48 16.86 18.85 -13.30
CA MET A 48 16.34 18.70 -14.66
C MET A 48 15.23 19.72 -14.97
N SER A 49 14.31 19.97 -14.03
CA SER A 49 13.25 20.98 -14.21
C SER A 49 13.82 22.39 -14.32
N ASP A 50 14.79 22.73 -13.49
CA ASP A 50 15.42 24.05 -13.47
C ASP A 50 16.30 24.27 -14.73
N ALA A 51 17.04 23.26 -15.17
CA ALA A 51 17.82 23.30 -16.41
C ALA A 51 16.93 23.40 -17.66
N SER A 52 15.81 22.67 -17.68
CA SER A 52 14.83 22.73 -18.78
C SER A 52 14.17 24.11 -18.87
N LYS A 53 13.77 24.69 -17.74
CA LYS A 53 13.23 26.07 -17.69
C LYS A 53 14.24 27.11 -18.17
N ALA A 54 15.53 26.90 -17.86
CA ALA A 54 16.62 27.76 -18.29
C ALA A 54 17.03 27.56 -19.77
N ASN A 55 16.42 26.60 -20.49
CA ASN A 55 16.83 26.17 -21.84
C ASN A 55 18.32 25.80 -21.95
N ASP A 56 18.93 25.38 -20.85
CA ASP A 56 20.34 25.00 -20.79
C ASP A 56 20.48 23.52 -21.17
N LYS A 57 20.77 23.28 -22.45
CA LYS A 57 20.90 21.94 -23.02
C LYS A 57 22.03 21.14 -22.35
N LEU A 58 23.15 21.79 -22.02
CA LEU A 58 24.30 21.14 -21.38
C LEU A 58 23.96 20.65 -19.98
N ARG A 59 23.29 21.49 -19.18
CA ARG A 59 22.84 21.10 -17.84
C ARG A 59 21.76 20.03 -17.88
N THR A 60 20.88 20.09 -18.88
CA THR A 60 19.84 19.08 -19.07
C THR A 60 20.45 17.71 -19.40
N ASP A 61 21.43 17.64 -20.30
CA ASP A 61 22.13 16.40 -20.65
C ASP A 61 22.91 15.81 -19.46
N VAL A 62 23.54 16.66 -18.65
CA VAL A 62 24.25 16.24 -17.42
C VAL A 62 23.26 15.68 -16.38
N ALA A 63 22.12 16.34 -16.17
CA ALA A 63 21.07 15.87 -15.27
C ALA A 63 20.47 14.54 -15.75
N MET A 64 20.27 14.38 -17.06
CA MET A 64 19.77 13.14 -17.66
C MET A 64 20.75 11.97 -17.48
N LYS A 65 22.05 12.21 -17.65
CA LYS A 65 23.09 11.20 -17.33
C LYS A 65 23.07 10.81 -15.85
N ARG A 66 22.96 11.78 -14.94
CA ARG A 66 22.83 11.50 -13.50
C ARG A 66 21.59 10.68 -13.18
N GLN A 67 20.46 10.93 -13.85
CA GLN A 67 19.26 10.12 -13.70
C GLN A 67 19.50 8.66 -14.14
N GLN A 68 20.22 8.48 -15.25
CA GLN A 68 20.59 7.15 -15.74
C GLN A 68 21.54 6.43 -14.76
N ASP A 69 22.52 7.14 -14.21
CA ASP A 69 23.46 6.60 -13.22
C ASP A 69 22.78 6.28 -11.87
N ALA A 70 21.69 6.98 -11.53
CA ALA A 70 20.87 6.70 -10.36
C ALA A 70 19.85 5.57 -10.59
N MET A 71 19.67 5.11 -11.83
CA MET A 71 18.71 4.06 -12.16
C MET A 71 18.91 2.73 -11.41
N PRO A 72 20.16 2.25 -11.17
CA PRO A 72 20.40 1.09 -10.31
C PRO A 72 19.87 1.26 -8.89
N GLN A 73 19.91 2.49 -8.35
CA GLN A 73 19.34 2.79 -7.04
C GLN A 73 17.82 2.72 -7.06
N LEU A 74 17.18 3.14 -8.16
CA LEU A 74 15.73 2.95 -8.32
C LEU A 74 15.37 1.46 -8.29
N TRP A 75 16.10 0.63 -9.03
CA TRP A 75 15.94 -0.82 -8.99
C TRP A 75 16.13 -1.39 -7.59
N GLU A 76 17.16 -0.96 -6.87
CA GLU A 76 17.38 -1.32 -5.46
C GLU A 76 16.14 -0.98 -4.62
N SER A 77 15.57 0.22 -4.77
CA SER A 77 14.36 0.63 -4.05
C SER A 77 13.15 -0.24 -4.38
N MET A 78 13.01 -0.68 -5.64
CA MET A 78 11.94 -1.57 -6.05
C MET A 78 12.13 -2.95 -5.40
N PHE A 79 13.33 -3.52 -5.45
CA PHE A 79 13.62 -4.80 -4.80
C PHE A 79 13.38 -4.76 -3.29
N LEU A 80 13.74 -3.67 -2.63
CA LEU A 80 13.46 -3.46 -1.20
C LEU A 80 11.95 -3.44 -0.90
N GLN A 81 11.13 -2.89 -1.80
CA GLN A 81 9.67 -2.91 -1.71
C GLN A 81 9.06 -4.27 -2.07
N PHE A 82 9.69 -5.04 -2.96
CA PHE A 82 9.23 -6.39 -3.33
C PHE A 82 9.47 -7.44 -2.26
N LYS A 83 10.54 -7.31 -1.46
CA LYS A 83 10.84 -8.24 -0.35
C LYS A 83 9.63 -8.50 0.57
N PRO A 84 8.96 -7.47 1.13
CA PRO A 84 7.77 -7.71 1.95
C PRO A 84 6.58 -8.26 1.13
N LEU A 85 6.44 -7.86 -0.14
CA LEU A 85 5.39 -8.38 -1.00
C LEU A 85 5.49 -9.89 -1.23
N ILE A 86 6.70 -10.45 -1.37
CA ILE A 86 6.90 -11.90 -1.54
C ILE A 86 6.37 -12.69 -0.33
N ILE A 87 6.43 -12.10 0.87
CA ILE A 87 5.92 -12.71 2.10
C ILE A 87 4.39 -12.54 2.20
N ILE A 88 3.87 -11.39 1.75
CA ILE A 88 2.43 -11.06 1.81
C ILE A 88 1.63 -11.78 0.70
N LEU A 89 2.23 -12.01 -0.47
CA LEU A 89 1.58 -12.61 -1.64
C LEU A 89 0.99 -14.00 -1.37
N PRO A 90 1.71 -14.96 -0.77
CA PRO A 90 1.13 -16.26 -0.41
C PRO A 90 -0.13 -16.13 0.45
N LEU A 91 -0.10 -15.21 1.41
CA LEU A 91 -1.23 -14.94 2.28
C LEU A 91 -2.43 -14.35 1.50
N LEU A 92 -2.15 -13.53 0.49
CA LEU A 92 -3.13 -12.97 -0.43
C LEU A 92 -3.75 -14.01 -1.37
N PHE A 93 -3.05 -15.09 -1.71
CA PHE A 93 -3.62 -16.18 -2.52
C PHE A 93 -4.40 -17.20 -1.68
N ILE A 94 -4.04 -17.39 -0.41
CA ILE A 94 -4.67 -18.37 0.46
C ILE A 94 -5.93 -17.82 1.13
N LEU A 95 -5.90 -16.57 1.63
CA LEU A 95 -7.00 -16.02 2.41
C LEU A 95 -8.31 -15.82 1.63
N PRO A 96 -8.34 -15.25 0.41
CA PRO A 96 -9.59 -15.04 -0.32
C PRO A 96 -10.38 -16.31 -0.65
N PRO A 97 -9.79 -17.41 -1.17
CA PRO A 97 -10.54 -18.65 -1.36
C PRO A 97 -10.98 -19.25 -0.02
N LEU A 98 -10.11 -19.24 0.99
CA LEU A 98 -10.46 -19.74 2.33
C LEU A 98 -11.67 -18.99 2.91
N LEU A 99 -11.73 -17.66 2.78
CA LEU A 99 -12.87 -16.86 3.22
C LEU A 99 -14.12 -17.11 2.38
N ARG A 100 -13.98 -17.31 1.06
CA ARG A 100 -15.11 -17.64 0.18
C ARG A 100 -15.73 -18.99 0.55
N ASP A 101 -14.90 -20.00 0.81
CA ASP A 101 -15.34 -21.37 1.06
C ASP A 101 -15.94 -21.53 2.46
N ASN A 102 -15.42 -20.81 3.46
CA ASN A 102 -15.93 -20.84 4.84
C ASN A 102 -17.15 -19.93 5.05
N PHE A 103 -17.34 -18.91 4.22
CA PHE A 103 -18.45 -17.95 4.33
C PHE A 103 -19.22 -17.76 3.00
N PRO A 104 -19.71 -18.83 2.35
CA PRO A 104 -20.28 -18.76 1.00
C PRO A 104 -21.57 -17.94 0.91
N GLY A 105 -22.35 -17.90 1.99
CA GLY A 105 -23.60 -17.14 2.08
C GLY A 105 -23.47 -15.75 2.68
N PHE A 106 -22.25 -15.28 2.97
CA PHE A 106 -22.06 -13.98 3.60
C PHE A 106 -22.18 -12.85 2.59
N THR A 107 -23.06 -11.89 2.88
CA THR A 107 -23.15 -10.62 2.17
C THR A 107 -23.35 -9.49 3.17
N ILE A 108 -22.78 -8.33 2.86
CA ILE A 108 -22.95 -7.09 3.61
C ILE A 108 -23.33 -5.97 2.64
N GLU A 109 -24.33 -5.20 3.01
CA GLU A 109 -24.74 -4.00 2.29
C GLU A 109 -24.25 -2.76 3.04
N LEU A 110 -23.51 -1.91 2.35
CA LEU A 110 -23.02 -0.64 2.88
C LEU A 110 -24.03 0.48 2.63
N PRO A 111 -24.10 1.49 3.51
CA PRO A 111 -24.99 2.64 3.33
C PRO A 111 -24.53 3.61 2.23
N PHE A 112 -23.42 3.30 1.54
CA PHE A 112 -22.86 4.08 0.43
C PHE A 112 -22.27 3.13 -0.61
N GLN A 113 -22.13 3.61 -1.84
CA GLN A 113 -21.56 2.84 -2.94
C GLN A 113 -20.06 3.07 -3.05
N ILE A 114 -19.29 2.00 -3.24
CA ILE A 114 -17.84 2.06 -3.45
C ILE A 114 -17.54 1.66 -4.90
N PRO A 115 -16.69 2.42 -5.62
CA PRO A 115 -16.23 2.01 -6.94
C PRO A 115 -15.27 0.81 -6.82
N VAL A 116 -15.64 -0.31 -7.43
CA VAL A 116 -14.80 -1.52 -7.48
C VAL A 116 -14.12 -1.62 -8.85
N PHE A 117 -12.79 -1.61 -8.85
CA PHE A 117 -11.99 -1.46 -10.06
C PHE A 117 -11.62 -2.77 -10.77
N ILE A 118 -11.75 -3.94 -10.11
CA ILE A 118 -11.05 -5.17 -10.54
C ILE A 118 -11.99 -6.23 -11.14
N GLN A 119 -13.31 -6.14 -10.94
CA GLN A 119 -14.21 -7.26 -11.28
C GLN A 119 -14.83 -7.24 -12.68
N ASN A 120 -15.14 -6.08 -13.26
CA ASN A 120 -15.77 -5.97 -14.59
C ASN A 120 -15.16 -4.81 -15.37
N PHE A 121 -14.19 -5.08 -16.25
CA PHE A 121 -13.54 -4.06 -17.09
C PHE A 121 -14.51 -3.37 -18.06
N GLU A 122 -15.63 -4.03 -18.40
CA GLU A 122 -16.65 -3.50 -19.31
C GLU A 122 -17.55 -2.42 -18.68
N HIS A 123 -17.67 -2.40 -17.35
CA HIS A 123 -18.53 -1.47 -16.62
C HIS A 123 -17.70 -0.73 -15.56
N PHE A 124 -16.65 -0.07 -16.03
CA PHE A 124 -15.68 0.61 -15.20
C PHE A 124 -16.01 2.10 -15.07
N PRO A 125 -16.13 2.66 -13.85
CA PRO A 125 -16.08 2.02 -12.53
C PRO A 125 -17.40 1.33 -12.14
N ASN A 126 -17.32 0.17 -11.49
CA ASN A 126 -18.51 -0.55 -11.05
C ASN A 126 -18.90 -0.14 -9.62
N TRP A 127 -19.92 0.70 -9.50
CA TRP A 127 -20.44 1.19 -8.23
C TRP A 127 -21.33 0.13 -7.57
N ARG A 128 -20.96 -0.30 -6.36
CA ARG A 128 -21.73 -1.33 -5.62
C ARG A 128 -21.81 -1.00 -4.13
N SER A 129 -22.95 -1.32 -3.53
CA SER A 129 -23.16 -1.30 -2.08
C SER A 129 -23.07 -2.70 -1.44
N LEU A 130 -23.25 -3.77 -2.23
CA LEU A 130 -23.25 -5.15 -1.75
C LEU A 130 -21.88 -5.83 -1.93
N PHE A 131 -21.36 -6.39 -0.85
CA PHE A 131 -20.07 -7.06 -0.81
C PHE A 131 -20.18 -8.47 -0.21
N GLY A 132 -19.50 -9.43 -0.82
CA GLY A 132 -19.31 -10.77 -0.24
C GLY A 132 -18.16 -10.83 0.76
N PRO A 133 -17.74 -12.03 1.21
CA PRO A 133 -16.74 -12.19 2.28
C PRO A 133 -15.37 -11.63 1.89
N VAL A 134 -14.95 -11.81 0.64
CA VAL A 134 -13.68 -11.28 0.12
C VAL A 134 -13.72 -9.75 0.00
N GLY A 135 -14.85 -9.18 -0.42
CA GLY A 135 -15.01 -7.73 -0.52
C GLY A 135 -14.95 -7.06 0.85
N TRP A 136 -15.68 -7.61 1.81
CA TRP A 136 -15.67 -7.13 3.19
C TRP A 136 -14.29 -7.26 3.86
N PHE A 137 -13.58 -8.36 3.58
CA PHE A 137 -12.19 -8.53 4.03
C PHE A 137 -11.29 -7.39 3.55
N TRP A 138 -11.29 -7.08 2.25
CA TRP A 138 -10.42 -6.01 1.72
C TRP A 138 -10.79 -4.63 2.25
N ILE A 139 -12.08 -4.33 2.37
CA ILE A 139 -12.55 -3.08 2.99
C ILE A 139 -12.05 -2.98 4.43
N SER A 140 -12.19 -4.06 5.20
CA SER A 140 -11.70 -4.14 6.57
C SER A 140 -10.19 -3.98 6.66
N VAL A 141 -9.43 -4.62 5.76
CA VAL A 141 -7.95 -4.50 5.71
C VAL A 141 -7.54 -3.05 5.50
N ILE A 142 -8.18 -2.34 4.56
CA ILE A 142 -7.90 -0.92 4.27
C ILE A 142 -8.19 -0.06 5.49
N ILE A 143 -9.37 -0.22 6.11
CA ILE A 143 -9.75 0.53 7.31
C ILE A 143 -8.74 0.28 8.43
N CYS A 144 -8.42 -0.98 8.73
CA CYS A 144 -7.46 -1.36 9.76
C CYS A 144 -6.06 -0.80 9.47
N ALA A 145 -5.59 -0.88 8.22
CA ALA A 145 -4.29 -0.36 7.83
C ALA A 145 -4.21 1.16 8.01
N LEU A 146 -5.28 1.90 7.67
CA LEU A 146 -5.37 3.34 7.92
C LEU A 146 -5.27 3.65 9.41
N PHE A 147 -6.04 2.99 10.27
CA PHE A 147 -5.96 3.20 11.72
C PHE A 147 -4.57 2.86 12.29
N ILE A 148 -3.96 1.77 11.85
CA ILE A 148 -2.61 1.38 12.25
C ILE A 148 -1.60 2.45 11.82
N SER A 149 -1.67 2.94 10.58
CA SER A 149 -0.77 3.99 10.08
C SER A 149 -0.89 5.31 10.85
N LEU A 150 -2.12 5.74 11.16
CA LEU A 150 -2.38 6.93 11.97
C LEU A 150 -1.84 6.75 13.39
N GLY A 151 -2.12 5.61 14.02
CA GLY A 151 -1.62 5.29 15.36
C GLY A 151 -0.10 5.26 15.44
N MET A 152 0.57 4.68 14.43
CA MET A 152 2.02 4.67 14.34
C MET A 152 2.60 6.09 14.21
N LYS A 153 2.00 6.95 13.38
CA LYS A 153 2.45 8.32 13.20
C LYS A 153 2.39 9.12 14.52
N VAL A 154 1.27 9.03 15.22
CA VAL A 154 1.09 9.68 16.54
C VAL A 154 2.10 9.15 17.56
N TRP A 155 2.38 7.85 17.56
CA TRP A 155 3.36 7.25 18.46
C TRP A 155 4.79 7.72 18.17
N GLU A 156 5.17 7.85 16.90
CA GLU A 156 6.49 8.37 16.49
C GLU A 156 6.70 9.84 16.90
N GLU A 157 5.66 10.67 16.77
CA GLU A 157 5.71 12.09 17.19
C GLU A 157 5.96 12.19 18.71
N ARG A 158 5.22 11.42 19.52
CA ARG A 158 5.43 11.39 20.99
C ARG A 158 6.81 10.90 21.41
N GLN A 159 7.43 10.00 20.65
CA GLN A 159 8.78 9.51 20.95
C GLN A 159 9.86 10.54 20.63
N LYS A 160 9.63 11.41 19.64
CA LYS A 160 10.52 12.54 19.33
C LYS A 160 10.45 13.61 20.41
N GLU A 161 9.26 13.93 20.90
CA GLU A 161 9.05 14.89 22.01
C GLU A 161 9.72 14.44 23.31
N LYS A 162 9.79 13.14 23.59
CA LYS A 162 10.48 12.61 24.78
C LYS A 162 12.01 12.61 24.70
N LYS A 163 12.58 12.81 23.50
CA LYS A 163 14.03 12.75 23.24
C LYS A 163 14.65 14.10 22.89
N GLY A 164 13.84 15.13 22.66
CA GLY A 164 14.27 16.53 22.52
C GLY A 164 14.10 17.26 23.84
#